data_AF-A0A6J7EJB0-F1
#
_entry.id   AF-A0A6J7EJB0-F1
#
_cell.length_a   1.000
_cell.length_b   1.000
_cell.length_c   1.000
_cell.angle_alpha   90.00
_cell.angle_beta   90.00
_cell.angle_gamma   90.00
#
_symmetry.space_group_name_H-M   'P 1'
#
loop_
_entity.id
_entity.type
_entity.pdbx_description
1 polymer ?
#
loop_
_entity_poly.entity_id
_entity_poly.type
_entity_poly.pdbx_seq_one_letter_code
_entity_poly.pdbx_strand_id
1 'polypeptide(L)'
;MAPRLQKLASFLAQATAPDGTLTQIGDTYAEPVRADVAAQYQDVRYAVSQSTAGVAPTDSVSIYNAGFVFSRSGWGTLRPFASENYFTMRFGPRRYAHGHFDHLSVTWFARGRKLLVDAGHFGYTASAYRTWIISAAAHNTLTVPSVPLRTYGTSKLTRSSNNATGQFYEVSDDAGSVGGAYQGLVRTRGVFVLPDAKAMVVLDRTNSSKLRWMYAAKAKVKTKWWHLDPSFALTSASDSKVTAVSGSTQLNVLQVPLPGEHLARGSQKVVRGAKSPYQGWVSTAQNRKVTALAVGQTTTGSRSLSVLVPGAVGQRVWAQVKPVGGHLRVDIYVGSTKYCVYISAGGSLYR
;
A
#
# COMPACT_ATOMS: atom_id res chain seq x y z
N MET A 1 -2.83 11.96 -32.58
CA MET A 1 -3.71 11.24 -31.62
C MET A 1 -3.19 9.85 -31.25
N ALA A 2 -2.79 9.01 -32.21
CA ALA A 2 -2.31 7.63 -31.95
C ALA A 2 -1.23 7.48 -30.85
N PRO A 3 -0.18 8.33 -30.77
CA PRO A 3 0.83 8.20 -29.71
C PRO A 3 0.31 8.43 -28.29
N ARG A 4 -0.76 9.23 -28.14
CA ARG A 4 -1.39 9.50 -26.84
C ARG A 4 -2.22 8.31 -26.39
N LEU A 5 -2.94 7.66 -27.31
CA LEU A 5 -3.73 6.47 -27.00
C LEU A 5 -2.83 5.29 -26.61
N GLN A 6 -1.69 5.12 -27.28
CA GLN A 6 -0.71 4.10 -26.87
C GLN A 6 -0.23 4.31 -25.43
N LYS A 7 0.06 5.56 -25.01
CA LYS A 7 0.45 5.85 -23.61
C LYS A 7 -0.66 5.52 -22.60
N LEU A 8 -1.93 5.69 -22.98
CA LEU A 8 -3.06 5.27 -22.15
C LEU A 8 -3.18 3.74 -22.07
N ALA A 9 -2.96 3.05 -23.18
CA ALA A 9 -2.92 1.59 -23.21
C ALA A 9 -1.78 1.05 -22.33
N SER A 10 -0.59 1.62 -22.43
CA SER A 10 0.54 1.22 -21.59
C SER A 10 0.28 1.49 -20.10
N PHE A 11 -0.49 2.54 -19.76
CA PHE A 11 -0.98 2.72 -18.38
C PHE A 11 -1.89 1.56 -17.94
N LEU A 12 -2.83 1.13 -18.78
CA LEU A 12 -3.71 0.00 -18.47
C LEU A 12 -2.94 -1.31 -18.30
N ALA A 13 -1.93 -1.56 -19.15
CA ALA A 13 -1.04 -2.71 -18.99
C ALA A 13 -0.30 -2.64 -17.63
N GLN A 14 0.28 -1.50 -17.28
CA GLN A 14 0.99 -1.31 -16.01
C GLN A 14 0.08 -1.39 -14.79
N ALA A 15 -1.19 -0.96 -14.90
CA ALA A 15 -2.21 -1.04 -13.84
C ALA A 15 -2.77 -2.47 -13.65
N THR A 16 -2.57 -3.36 -14.61
CA THR A 16 -3.04 -4.75 -14.57
C THR A 16 -2.07 -5.60 -13.73
N ALA A 17 -2.57 -6.14 -12.62
CA ALA A 17 -1.80 -6.97 -11.70
C ALA A 17 -1.48 -8.35 -12.33
N PRO A 18 -0.59 -9.14 -11.72
CA PRO A 18 -0.20 -10.45 -12.24
C PRO A 18 -1.32 -11.51 -12.31
N ASP A 19 -2.49 -11.26 -11.71
CA ASP A 19 -3.69 -12.09 -11.89
C ASP A 19 -4.54 -11.69 -13.12
N GLY A 20 -4.06 -10.76 -13.94
CA GLY A 20 -4.74 -10.30 -15.16
C GLY A 20 -5.87 -9.30 -14.92
N THR A 21 -6.08 -8.85 -13.68
CA THR A 21 -7.11 -7.87 -13.33
C THR A 21 -6.51 -6.48 -13.07
N LEU A 22 -7.29 -5.44 -13.33
CA LEU A 22 -6.93 -4.08 -12.93
C LEU A 22 -6.80 -3.99 -11.41
N THR A 23 -5.75 -3.30 -10.97
CA THR A 23 -5.56 -2.99 -9.56
C THR A 23 -6.59 -1.96 -9.13
N GLN A 24 -7.32 -2.26 -8.06
CA GLN A 24 -8.35 -1.37 -7.55
C GLN A 24 -7.72 -0.11 -6.95
N ILE A 25 -7.90 1.02 -7.62
CA ILE A 25 -7.54 2.36 -7.13
C ILE A 25 -8.67 3.31 -7.52
N GLY A 26 -9.25 4.00 -6.54
CA GLY A 26 -10.48 4.76 -6.73
C GLY A 26 -11.68 3.86 -7.09
N ASP A 27 -12.59 4.37 -7.92
CA ASP A 27 -13.76 3.61 -8.41
C ASP A 27 -13.38 2.61 -9.52
N THR A 28 -12.45 1.69 -9.22
CA THR A 28 -11.99 0.62 -10.13
C THR A 28 -12.41 -0.75 -9.60
N TYR A 29 -13.04 -1.56 -10.44
CA TYR A 29 -13.33 -2.97 -10.14
C TYR A 29 -12.11 -3.86 -10.40
N ALA A 30 -12.06 -5.02 -9.74
CA ALA A 30 -11.03 -6.02 -9.97
C ALA A 30 -11.41 -6.90 -11.17
N GLU A 31 -11.33 -6.33 -12.36
CA GLU A 31 -11.70 -6.97 -13.62
C GLU A 31 -10.60 -6.81 -14.68
N PRO A 32 -10.55 -7.71 -15.68
CA PRO A 32 -9.71 -7.52 -16.85
C PRO A 32 -9.99 -6.19 -17.56
N VAL A 33 -8.97 -5.65 -18.24
CA VAL A 33 -9.23 -4.57 -19.21
C VAL A 33 -10.17 -5.10 -20.29
N ARG A 34 -11.11 -4.25 -20.75
CA ARG A 34 -12.09 -4.63 -21.77
C ARG A 34 -11.44 -5.27 -23.00
N ALA A 35 -12.10 -6.31 -23.53
CA ALA A 35 -11.57 -7.13 -24.62
C ALA A 35 -11.31 -6.35 -25.92
N ASP A 36 -12.14 -5.34 -26.23
CA ASP A 36 -11.96 -4.48 -27.41
C ASP A 36 -10.69 -3.64 -27.33
N VAL A 37 -10.36 -3.13 -26.14
CA VAL A 37 -9.09 -2.42 -25.89
C VAL A 37 -7.92 -3.39 -25.91
N ALA A 38 -8.04 -4.54 -25.25
CA ALA A 38 -7.00 -5.56 -25.24
C ALA A 38 -6.69 -6.11 -26.65
N ALA A 39 -7.67 -6.20 -27.54
CA ALA A 39 -7.45 -6.62 -28.93
C ALA A 39 -6.65 -5.59 -29.75
N GLN A 40 -6.77 -4.30 -29.42
CA GLN A 40 -6.11 -3.21 -30.14
C GLN A 40 -4.66 -2.98 -29.70
N TYR A 41 -4.34 -3.23 -28.43
CA TYR A 41 -3.04 -2.88 -27.86
C TYR A 41 -2.32 -4.12 -27.33
N GLN A 42 -1.18 -4.45 -27.95
CA GLN A 42 -0.45 -5.70 -27.68
C GLN A 42 0.09 -5.81 -26.24
N ASP A 43 0.45 -4.68 -25.62
CA ASP A 43 0.89 -4.61 -24.22
C ASP A 43 -0.25 -4.88 -23.24
N VAL A 44 -1.44 -4.32 -23.52
CA VAL A 44 -2.66 -4.63 -22.76
C VAL A 44 -3.03 -6.09 -22.95
N ARG A 45 -3.05 -6.59 -24.19
CA ARG A 45 -3.32 -8.00 -24.49
C ARG A 45 -2.42 -8.93 -23.68
N TYR A 46 -1.12 -8.60 -23.61
CA TYR A 46 -0.13 -9.39 -22.90
C TYR A 46 -0.40 -9.41 -21.39
N ALA A 47 -0.70 -8.25 -20.80
CA ALA A 47 -0.99 -8.15 -19.38
C ALA A 47 -2.25 -8.93 -18.98
N VAL A 48 -3.33 -8.79 -19.77
CA VAL A 48 -4.63 -9.41 -19.48
C VAL A 48 -4.62 -10.92 -19.75
N SER A 49 -3.92 -11.36 -20.79
CA SER A 49 -3.76 -12.78 -21.15
C SER A 49 -2.71 -13.50 -20.30
N GLN A 50 -2.10 -12.80 -19.34
CA GLN A 50 -1.05 -13.31 -18.46
C GLN A 50 0.09 -13.95 -19.25
N SER A 51 0.69 -13.19 -20.18
CA SER A 51 1.78 -13.57 -21.09
C SER A 51 1.45 -14.52 -22.24
N THR A 52 0.21 -15.00 -22.39
CA THR A 52 -0.12 -15.99 -23.44
C THR A 52 -0.37 -15.38 -24.82
N ALA A 53 -0.67 -14.08 -24.91
CA ALA A 53 -0.87 -13.39 -26.19
C ALA A 53 -0.55 -11.89 -26.11
N GLY A 54 0.11 -11.34 -27.11
CA GLY A 54 0.50 -9.93 -27.14
C GLY A 54 2.01 -9.75 -27.06
N VAL A 55 2.46 -8.55 -26.68
CA VAL A 55 3.88 -8.22 -26.52
C VAL A 55 4.13 -7.70 -25.10
N ALA A 56 5.13 -8.29 -24.43
CA ALA A 56 5.51 -7.87 -23.09
C ALA A 56 5.95 -6.40 -23.06
N PRO A 57 5.46 -5.59 -22.11
CA PRO A 57 6.05 -4.29 -21.85
C PRO A 57 7.50 -4.42 -21.39
N THR A 58 8.32 -3.41 -21.67
CA THR A 58 9.74 -3.38 -21.26
C THR A 58 9.92 -2.86 -19.84
N ASP A 59 9.10 -1.89 -19.45
CA ASP A 59 9.26 -1.20 -18.17
C ASP A 59 8.73 -2.07 -17.02
N SER A 60 9.61 -2.37 -16.07
CA SER A 60 9.25 -3.00 -14.80
C SER A 60 8.77 -2.00 -13.75
N VAL A 61 9.08 -0.71 -13.95
CA VAL A 61 8.64 0.40 -13.11
C VAL A 61 8.10 1.51 -13.98
N SER A 62 6.92 2.00 -13.67
CA SER A 62 6.33 3.17 -14.34
C SER A 62 5.76 4.14 -13.31
N ILE A 63 6.18 5.41 -13.43
CA ILE A 63 5.74 6.50 -12.57
C ILE A 63 4.98 7.51 -13.43
N TYR A 64 3.69 7.66 -13.15
CA TYR A 64 2.82 8.56 -13.89
C TYR A 64 2.60 9.86 -13.11
N ASN A 65 2.72 11.00 -13.79
CA ASN A 65 2.48 12.34 -13.22
C ASN A 65 1.08 12.50 -12.62
N ALA A 66 0.12 11.67 -13.06
CA ALA A 66 -1.21 11.62 -12.49
C ALA A 66 -1.27 10.97 -11.09
N GLY A 67 -0.13 10.50 -10.58
CA GLY A 67 0.07 10.08 -9.20
C GLY A 67 0.08 8.57 -8.97
N PHE A 68 0.67 7.80 -9.87
CA PHE A 68 0.77 6.34 -9.72
C PHE A 68 2.20 5.89 -9.84
N VAL A 69 2.60 5.03 -8.92
CA VAL A 69 3.73 4.14 -9.10
C VAL A 69 3.16 2.75 -9.36
N PHE A 70 3.59 2.14 -10.47
CA PHE A 70 3.44 0.72 -10.71
C PHE A 70 4.83 0.12 -10.78
N SER A 71 5.05 -0.95 -10.04
CA SER A 71 6.33 -1.66 -10.03
C SER A 71 6.09 -3.15 -10.03
N ARG A 72 6.89 -3.89 -10.78
CA ARG A 72 6.89 -5.35 -10.83
C ARG A 72 8.29 -5.93 -10.94
N SER A 73 8.42 -7.21 -10.60
CA SER A 73 9.67 -7.95 -10.82
C SER A 73 9.91 -8.31 -12.29
N GLY A 74 8.87 -8.31 -13.11
CA GLY A 74 8.95 -8.70 -14.51
C GLY A 74 7.58 -8.89 -15.14
N TRP A 75 7.57 -9.41 -16.36
CA TRP A 75 6.39 -9.63 -17.18
C TRP A 75 6.16 -11.10 -17.51
N GLY A 76 6.65 -12.03 -16.68
CA GLY A 76 6.46 -13.46 -16.93
C GLY A 76 7.50 -14.07 -17.88
N THR A 77 8.61 -13.36 -18.14
CA THR A 77 9.67 -13.80 -19.07
C THR A 77 10.76 -14.62 -18.39
N LEU A 78 10.99 -14.41 -17.09
CA LEU A 78 11.99 -15.13 -16.27
C LEU A 78 11.35 -16.09 -15.25
N ARG A 79 10.04 -15.98 -15.03
CA ARG A 79 9.22 -16.78 -14.12
C ARG A 79 7.78 -16.78 -14.65
N PRO A 80 6.88 -17.66 -14.22
CA PRO A 80 5.48 -17.59 -14.64
C PRO A 80 4.88 -16.20 -14.33
N PHE A 81 4.03 -15.68 -15.22
CA PHE A 81 3.43 -14.34 -15.07
C PHE A 81 2.78 -14.13 -13.71
N ALA A 82 1.96 -15.11 -13.26
CA ALA A 82 1.32 -15.07 -11.94
C ALA A 82 2.31 -15.11 -10.76
N SER A 83 3.57 -15.52 -10.99
CA SER A 83 4.63 -15.52 -9.97
C SER A 83 5.41 -14.20 -9.90
N GLU A 84 5.09 -13.24 -10.76
CA GLU A 84 5.65 -11.90 -10.66
C GLU A 84 5.15 -11.20 -9.40
N ASN A 85 6.03 -10.42 -8.78
CA ASN A 85 5.68 -9.51 -7.71
C ASN A 85 5.21 -8.21 -8.33
N TYR A 86 4.25 -7.55 -7.69
CA TYR A 86 3.70 -6.30 -8.16
C TYR A 86 3.34 -5.40 -6.98
N PHE A 87 3.66 -4.12 -7.08
CA PHE A 87 3.47 -3.11 -6.05
C PHE A 87 2.88 -1.85 -6.69
N THR A 88 1.94 -1.24 -5.98
CA THR A 88 1.44 0.08 -6.38
C THR A 88 1.58 1.08 -5.24
N MET A 89 1.78 2.35 -5.60
CA MET A 89 1.70 3.46 -4.66
C MET A 89 0.94 4.63 -5.27
N ARG A 90 0.02 5.19 -4.49
CA ARG A 90 -0.81 6.32 -4.89
C ARG A 90 -0.27 7.63 -4.32
N PHE A 91 -0.06 8.61 -5.19
CA PHE A 91 0.26 10.00 -4.84
C PHE A 91 -0.53 10.98 -5.71
N GLY A 92 -0.19 12.26 -5.72
CA GLY A 92 -0.82 13.26 -6.57
C GLY A 92 -2.11 13.84 -5.97
N PRO A 93 -2.86 14.61 -6.78
CA PRO A 93 -4.09 15.24 -6.34
C PRO A 93 -5.20 14.18 -6.11
N ARG A 94 -6.18 14.51 -5.26
CA ARG A 94 -7.46 13.80 -5.31
C ARG A 94 -8.08 14.00 -6.70
N ARG A 95 -8.67 12.95 -7.28
CA ARG A 95 -9.43 13.10 -8.53
C ARG A 95 -10.75 13.79 -8.23
N TYR A 96 -11.16 14.71 -9.11
CA TYR A 96 -12.44 15.43 -8.99
C TYR A 96 -13.62 14.43 -8.87
N ALA A 97 -13.67 13.48 -9.80
CA ALA A 97 -14.58 12.33 -9.79
C ALA A 97 -13.81 11.02 -9.64
N HIS A 98 -14.44 10.01 -9.07
CA HIS A 98 -13.94 8.63 -8.96
C HIS A 98 -12.65 8.39 -8.16
N GLY A 99 -12.06 9.44 -7.56
CA GLY A 99 -10.90 9.31 -6.67
C GLY A 99 -11.30 9.29 -5.20
N HIS A 100 -10.58 8.49 -4.43
CA HIS A 100 -10.76 8.38 -2.99
C HIS A 100 -9.75 9.25 -2.22
N PHE A 101 -9.83 9.24 -0.88
CA PHE A 101 -8.83 9.82 0.02
C PHE A 101 -7.68 8.84 0.27
N ASP A 102 -7.08 8.33 -0.82
CA ASP A 102 -6.14 7.21 -0.86
C ASP A 102 -4.67 7.62 -0.98
N HIS A 103 -4.34 8.89 -0.70
CA HIS A 103 -2.94 9.34 -0.75
C HIS A 103 -2.05 8.51 0.18
N LEU A 104 -0.85 8.17 -0.33
CA LEU A 104 0.15 7.32 0.33
C LEU A 104 -0.28 5.84 0.46
N SER A 105 -1.45 5.46 -0.09
CA SER A 105 -1.91 4.07 -0.12
C SER A 105 -1.03 3.21 -1.02
N VAL A 106 -0.93 1.93 -0.68
CA VAL A 106 -0.21 0.92 -1.45
C VAL A 106 -1.07 -0.32 -1.65
N THR A 107 -0.81 -1.06 -2.73
CA THR A 107 -1.25 -2.46 -2.88
C THR A 107 -0.03 -3.33 -3.14
N TRP A 108 -0.15 -4.62 -2.84
CA TRP A 108 0.98 -5.53 -2.96
C TRP A 108 0.53 -6.92 -3.37
N PHE A 109 1.13 -7.44 -4.43
CA PHE A 109 0.96 -8.77 -4.95
C PHE A 109 2.31 -9.49 -4.90
N ALA A 110 2.33 -10.68 -4.34
CA ALA A 110 3.50 -11.55 -4.34
C ALA A 110 3.05 -12.99 -4.06
N ARG A 111 3.92 -13.95 -4.40
CA ARG A 111 3.64 -15.38 -4.17
C ARG A 111 2.32 -15.83 -4.81
N GLY A 112 2.03 -15.38 -6.02
CA GLY A 112 0.85 -15.81 -6.78
C GLY A 112 -0.47 -15.21 -6.34
N ARG A 113 -0.48 -14.19 -5.46
CA ARG A 113 -1.73 -13.61 -4.96
C ARG A 113 -1.59 -12.17 -4.50
N LYS A 114 -2.72 -11.48 -4.42
CA LYS A 114 -2.87 -10.19 -3.73
C LYS A 114 -2.64 -10.40 -2.23
N LEU A 115 -1.68 -9.68 -1.66
CA LEU A 115 -1.37 -9.67 -0.23
C LEU A 115 -2.06 -8.50 0.47
N LEU A 116 -1.84 -7.30 -0.08
CA LEU A 116 -2.53 -6.08 0.32
C LEU A 116 -3.41 -5.60 -0.83
N VAL A 117 -4.67 -5.31 -0.52
CA VAL A 117 -5.67 -4.83 -1.47
C VAL A 117 -6.21 -3.47 -1.05
N ASP A 118 -6.80 -2.75 -2.00
CA ASP A 118 -7.66 -1.62 -1.69
C ASP A 118 -9.05 -2.12 -1.27
N ALA A 119 -9.82 -1.33 -0.53
CA ALA A 119 -11.21 -1.66 -0.25
C ALA A 119 -12.08 -1.64 -1.53
N GLY A 120 -11.64 -0.92 -2.57
CA GLY A 120 -12.22 -1.02 -3.91
C GLY A 120 -13.49 -0.19 -4.11
N HIS A 121 -14.39 -0.67 -4.95
CA HIS A 121 -15.59 0.08 -5.36
C HIS A 121 -16.83 -0.80 -5.27
N PHE A 122 -17.88 -0.29 -4.62
CA PHE A 122 -19.16 -1.00 -4.48
C PHE A 122 -20.26 -0.46 -5.40
N GLY A 123 -20.12 0.79 -5.82
CA GLY A 123 -21.17 1.54 -6.51
C GLY A 123 -21.36 2.93 -5.90
N TYR A 124 -22.35 3.66 -6.41
CA TYR A 124 -22.53 5.09 -6.16
C TYR A 124 -23.61 5.41 -5.12
N THR A 125 -24.30 4.41 -4.59
CA THR A 125 -25.37 4.62 -3.61
C THR A 125 -24.85 5.33 -2.36
N ALA A 126 -25.41 6.50 -2.08
CA ALA A 126 -25.12 7.26 -0.88
C ALA A 126 -25.45 6.40 0.36
N SER A 127 -24.42 6.07 1.14
CA SER A 127 -24.52 5.19 2.29
C SER A 127 -23.31 5.37 3.21
N ALA A 128 -23.43 4.97 4.47
CA ALA A 128 -22.29 4.95 5.39
C ALA A 128 -21.13 4.07 4.88
N TYR A 129 -21.44 3.04 4.09
CA TYR A 129 -20.43 2.23 3.42
C TYR A 129 -19.70 3.01 2.32
N ARG A 130 -20.42 3.78 1.49
CA ARG A 130 -19.80 4.65 0.48
C ARG A 130 -18.96 5.74 1.13
N THR A 131 -19.42 6.33 2.22
CA THR A 131 -18.62 7.30 3.00
C THR A 131 -17.31 6.68 3.51
N TRP A 132 -17.36 5.44 4.00
CA TRP A 132 -16.17 4.74 4.47
C TRP A 132 -15.23 4.33 3.34
N ILE A 133 -15.73 3.70 2.27
CA ILE A 133 -14.90 3.11 1.22
C ILE A 133 -14.07 4.14 0.44
N ILE A 134 -14.52 5.40 0.40
CA ILE A 134 -13.76 6.51 -0.19
C ILE A 134 -12.82 7.21 0.82
N SER A 135 -12.95 6.91 2.11
CA SER A 135 -12.18 7.55 3.17
C SER A 135 -10.79 6.96 3.29
N ALA A 136 -9.84 7.73 3.86
CA ALA A 136 -8.49 7.25 4.13
C ALA A 136 -8.44 5.98 5.00
N ALA A 137 -9.48 5.71 5.81
CA ALA A 137 -9.55 4.54 6.68
C ALA A 137 -9.81 3.22 5.94
N ALA A 138 -10.27 3.27 4.69
CA ALA A 138 -10.46 2.10 3.82
C ALA A 138 -9.23 1.77 2.96
N HIS A 139 -8.13 2.51 3.15
CA HIS A 139 -6.92 2.40 2.35
C HIS A 139 -5.71 2.01 3.19
N ASN A 140 -4.68 1.47 2.53
CA ASN A 140 -3.43 1.06 3.18
C ASN A 140 -2.55 2.26 3.49
N THR A 141 -2.99 3.17 4.35
CA THR A 141 -2.32 4.45 4.64
C THR A 141 -2.40 4.82 6.12
N LEU A 142 -1.59 5.79 6.56
CA LEU A 142 -1.68 6.37 7.90
C LEU A 142 -2.84 7.37 7.95
N THR A 143 -3.75 7.19 8.89
CA THR A 143 -4.90 8.09 9.12
C THR A 143 -4.76 8.84 10.43
N VAL A 144 -5.34 10.05 10.45
CA VAL A 144 -5.51 10.83 11.68
C VAL A 144 -6.98 11.25 11.75
N PRO A 145 -7.88 10.34 12.17
CA PRO A 145 -9.33 10.52 12.04
C PRO A 145 -9.87 11.79 12.68
N SER A 146 -9.16 12.31 13.67
CA SER A 146 -9.55 13.46 14.46
C SER A 146 -9.16 14.81 13.84
N VAL A 147 -8.45 14.81 12.71
CA VAL A 147 -8.07 16.01 11.95
C VAL A 147 -8.87 16.01 10.64
N PRO A 148 -9.52 17.11 10.26
CA PRO A 148 -10.26 17.15 9.01
C PRO A 148 -9.36 16.95 7.80
N LEU A 149 -9.84 16.14 6.85
CA LEU A 149 -9.26 16.02 5.52
C LEU A 149 -9.55 17.28 4.69
N ARG A 150 -8.66 17.58 3.76
CA ARG A 150 -8.82 18.62 2.75
C ARG A 150 -9.30 17.99 1.45
N THR A 151 -10.43 18.47 0.94
CA THR A 151 -11.05 17.98 -0.31
C THR A 151 -10.10 18.01 -1.50
N TYR A 152 -9.25 19.05 -1.57
CA TYR A 152 -8.24 19.25 -2.60
C TYR A 152 -6.80 19.07 -2.08
N GLY A 153 -6.63 18.25 -1.03
CA GLY A 153 -5.31 17.80 -0.63
C GLY A 153 -4.59 17.14 -1.82
N THR A 154 -3.28 17.27 -1.86
CA THR A 154 -2.43 16.63 -2.86
C THR A 154 -1.23 16.00 -2.17
N SER A 155 -0.66 14.99 -2.80
CA SER A 155 0.60 14.39 -2.38
C SER A 155 1.59 14.34 -3.52
N LYS A 156 2.88 14.24 -3.21
CA LYS A 156 3.96 14.22 -4.18
C LYS A 156 4.87 13.04 -3.88
N LEU A 157 5.28 12.34 -4.92
CA LEU A 157 6.45 11.47 -4.85
C LEU A 157 7.67 12.37 -4.68
N THR A 158 8.26 12.38 -3.48
CA THR A 158 9.39 13.26 -3.14
C THR A 158 10.72 12.59 -3.43
N ARG A 159 10.80 11.26 -3.31
CA ARG A 159 12.01 10.48 -3.59
C ARG A 159 11.63 9.13 -4.18
N SER A 160 12.46 8.60 -5.07
CA SER A 160 12.39 7.22 -5.51
C SER A 160 13.76 6.68 -5.90
N SER A 161 13.97 5.38 -5.73
CA SER A 161 15.18 4.67 -6.18
C SER A 161 14.81 3.24 -6.52
N ASN A 162 15.29 2.72 -7.65
CA ASN A 162 15.06 1.34 -8.06
C ASN A 162 16.41 0.75 -8.45
N ASN A 163 16.83 -0.32 -7.78
CA ASN A 163 18.09 -0.99 -8.06
C ASN A 163 18.02 -2.47 -7.64
N ALA A 164 19.12 -3.19 -7.82
CA ALA A 164 19.19 -4.62 -7.52
C ALA A 164 18.97 -4.96 -6.03
N THR A 165 19.17 -4.02 -5.10
CA THR A 165 19.01 -4.25 -3.65
C THR A 165 17.60 -3.93 -3.14
N GLY A 166 16.76 -3.28 -3.95
CA GLY A 166 15.35 -3.05 -3.67
C GLY A 166 14.78 -1.81 -4.36
N GLN A 167 13.53 -1.50 -4.02
CA GLN A 167 12.78 -0.38 -4.57
C GLN A 167 12.31 0.52 -3.44
N PHE A 168 12.67 1.80 -3.50
CA PHE A 168 12.29 2.84 -2.56
C PHE A 168 11.34 3.83 -3.21
N TYR A 169 10.24 4.14 -2.54
CA TYR A 169 9.34 5.24 -2.90
C TYR A 169 8.97 6.04 -1.65
N GLU A 170 9.06 7.36 -1.75
CA GLU A 170 8.63 8.26 -0.71
C GLU A 170 7.58 9.23 -1.21
N VAL A 171 6.46 9.27 -0.52
CA VAL A 171 5.38 10.20 -0.80
C VAL A 171 5.13 11.09 0.42
N SER A 172 5.05 12.39 0.19
CA SER A 172 4.65 13.38 1.18
C SER A 172 3.36 14.07 0.73
N ASP A 173 2.44 14.29 1.65
CA ASP A 173 1.27 15.13 1.37
C ASP A 173 1.47 16.63 1.66
N ASP A 174 2.71 17.06 1.96
CA ASP A 174 3.02 18.48 2.21
C ASP A 174 2.68 19.36 0.99
N ALA A 175 1.67 20.22 1.15
CA ALA A 175 1.27 21.22 0.16
C ALA A 175 1.75 22.64 0.53
N GLY A 176 2.86 22.77 1.27
CA GLY A 176 3.45 24.07 1.63
C GLY A 176 2.70 24.73 2.78
N SER A 177 2.45 26.04 2.71
CA SER A 177 1.91 26.85 3.82
C SER A 177 0.54 26.39 4.34
N VAL A 178 -0.21 25.63 3.53
CA VAL A 178 -1.55 25.12 3.86
C VAL A 178 -1.55 23.71 4.49
N GLY A 179 -0.39 23.08 4.66
CA GLY A 179 -0.23 21.75 5.27
C GLY A 179 -0.56 20.58 4.33
N GLY A 180 -0.83 19.40 4.92
CA GLY A 180 -0.95 18.13 4.22
C GLY A 180 -2.31 17.84 3.57
N ALA A 181 -2.62 16.56 3.34
CA ALA A 181 -3.99 16.10 3.06
C ALA A 181 -4.92 16.31 4.26
N TYR A 182 -4.35 16.43 5.47
CA TYR A 182 -5.01 16.79 6.71
C TYR A 182 -4.71 18.25 7.05
N GLN A 183 -5.69 19.01 7.58
CA GLN A 183 -5.52 20.44 7.87
C GLN A 183 -4.35 20.70 8.83
N GLY A 184 -3.23 21.23 8.30
CA GLY A 184 -2.03 21.56 9.07
C GLY A 184 -1.16 20.37 9.51
N LEU A 185 -1.56 19.13 9.20
CA LEU A 185 -0.77 17.93 9.49
C LEU A 185 -0.23 17.36 8.18
N VAL A 186 1.09 17.21 8.09
CA VAL A 186 1.78 16.56 6.98
C VAL A 186 2.07 15.11 7.33
N ARG A 187 1.83 14.21 6.37
CA ARG A 187 2.26 12.81 6.41
C ARG A 187 3.33 12.59 5.34
N THR A 188 4.36 11.85 5.70
CA THR A 188 5.37 11.36 4.77
C THR A 188 5.55 9.87 4.97
N ARG A 189 5.38 9.09 3.90
CA ARG A 189 5.57 7.64 3.91
C ARG A 189 6.72 7.27 3.00
N GLY A 190 7.72 6.60 3.56
CA GLY A 190 8.73 5.86 2.81
C GLY A 190 8.37 4.38 2.79
N VAL A 191 8.41 3.77 1.61
CA VAL A 191 8.20 2.33 1.40
C VAL A 191 9.43 1.76 0.72
N PHE A 192 9.99 0.70 1.28
CA PHE A 192 11.08 -0.08 0.68
C PHE A 192 10.66 -1.52 0.49
N VAL A 193 10.64 -1.98 -0.75
CA VAL A 193 10.33 -3.36 -1.10
C VAL A 193 11.64 -4.08 -1.43
N LEU A 194 11.94 -5.14 -0.68
CA LEU A 194 13.09 -6.00 -0.95
C LEU A 194 12.89 -6.78 -2.27
N PRO A 195 14.00 -7.17 -2.95
CA PRO A 195 13.96 -8.04 -4.12
C PRO A 195 13.13 -9.29 -3.86
N ASP A 196 12.45 -9.80 -4.88
CA ASP A 196 11.53 -10.94 -4.78
C ASP A 196 10.46 -10.82 -3.68
N ALA A 197 10.08 -9.59 -3.32
CA ALA A 197 9.07 -9.29 -2.32
C ALA A 197 9.34 -9.96 -0.95
N LYS A 198 10.61 -10.15 -0.56
CA LYS A 198 10.94 -10.80 0.73
C LYS A 198 10.40 -10.05 1.94
N ALA A 199 10.37 -8.72 1.88
CA ALA A 199 9.67 -7.88 2.84
C ALA A 199 9.35 -6.51 2.24
N MET A 200 8.36 -5.85 2.81
CA MET A 200 8.09 -4.43 2.63
C MET A 200 8.30 -3.71 3.96
N VAL A 201 9.22 -2.75 4.00
CA VAL A 201 9.50 -1.90 5.15
C VAL A 201 8.87 -0.54 4.93
N VAL A 202 8.05 -0.10 5.89
CA VAL A 202 7.29 1.15 5.77
C VAL A 202 7.57 2.05 6.95
N LEU A 203 8.14 3.21 6.66
CA LEU A 203 8.34 4.29 7.63
C LEU A 203 7.31 5.39 7.37
N ASP A 204 6.36 5.52 8.28
CA ASP A 204 5.45 6.65 8.31
C ASP A 204 5.96 7.72 9.26
N ARG A 205 5.88 8.98 8.84
CA ARG A 205 6.23 10.16 9.62
C ARG A 205 5.13 11.20 9.54
N THR A 206 4.95 11.94 10.61
CA THR A 206 4.03 13.07 10.66
C THR A 206 4.73 14.33 11.13
N ASN A 207 4.44 15.45 10.49
CA ASN A 207 4.84 16.77 10.95
C ASN A 207 3.59 17.60 11.26
N SER A 208 3.48 18.06 12.51
CA SER A 208 2.35 18.85 13.02
C SER A 208 2.72 20.31 13.30
N SER A 209 3.84 20.83 12.77
CA SER A 209 4.26 22.22 13.02
C SER A 209 3.27 23.26 12.49
N LYS A 210 2.47 22.90 11.48
CA LYS A 210 1.41 23.73 10.89
C LYS A 210 0.02 23.41 11.47
N LEU A 211 -0.06 22.53 12.46
CA LEU A 211 -1.33 22.05 13.01
C LEU A 211 -1.94 23.11 13.92
N ARG A 212 -3.21 23.44 13.69
CA ARG A 212 -3.94 24.39 14.54
C ARG A 212 -4.07 23.82 15.96
N TRP A 213 -3.94 24.68 16.97
CA TRP A 213 -3.93 24.30 18.39
C TRP A 213 -5.14 23.44 18.81
N MET A 214 -6.33 23.71 18.27
CA MET A 214 -7.56 22.94 18.54
C MET A 214 -7.52 21.47 18.09
N TYR A 215 -6.60 21.12 17.18
CA TYR A 215 -6.39 19.75 16.71
C TYR A 215 -5.20 19.07 17.38
N ALA A 216 -4.35 19.79 18.13
CA ALA A 216 -3.09 19.26 18.65
C ALA A 216 -3.29 18.05 19.59
N ALA A 217 -4.21 18.16 20.55
CA ALA A 217 -4.54 17.05 21.45
C ALA A 217 -5.18 15.87 20.70
N LYS A 218 -6.02 16.18 19.72
CA LYS A 218 -6.78 15.21 18.92
C LYS A 218 -5.85 14.39 18.00
N ALA A 219 -4.90 15.04 17.35
CA ALA A 219 -3.95 14.42 16.41
C ALA A 219 -2.88 13.54 17.08
N LYS A 220 -2.89 13.40 18.41
CA LYS A 220 -1.92 12.58 19.14
C LYS A 220 -1.93 11.14 18.63
N VAL A 221 -3.11 10.56 18.45
CA VAL A 221 -3.29 9.17 18.02
C VAL A 221 -3.45 9.09 16.51
N LYS A 222 -2.54 8.36 15.86
CA LYS A 222 -2.60 8.04 14.44
C LYS A 222 -2.86 6.55 14.28
N THR A 223 -3.63 6.17 13.27
CA THR A 223 -3.93 4.77 12.96
C THR A 223 -3.56 4.46 11.52
N LYS A 224 -2.68 3.49 11.34
CA LYS A 224 -2.30 2.91 10.06
C LYS A 224 -3.14 1.68 9.81
N TRP A 225 -3.69 1.53 8.62
CA TRP A 225 -4.44 0.34 8.24
C TRP A 225 -3.71 -0.48 7.18
N TRP A 226 -3.86 -1.80 7.26
CA TRP A 226 -3.43 -2.77 6.26
C TRP A 226 -4.59 -3.72 5.96
N HIS A 227 -5.13 -3.65 4.76
CA HIS A 227 -6.26 -4.45 4.28
C HIS A 227 -5.69 -5.62 3.48
N LEU A 228 -5.92 -6.82 3.99
CA LEU A 228 -5.49 -8.05 3.35
C LEU A 228 -6.56 -8.52 2.37
N ASP A 229 -6.13 -9.28 1.36
CA ASP A 229 -7.06 -9.94 0.45
C ASP A 229 -8.09 -10.81 1.24
N PRO A 230 -9.38 -10.86 0.84
CA PRO A 230 -10.42 -11.59 1.57
C PRO A 230 -10.12 -13.07 1.81
N SER A 231 -9.25 -13.68 1.00
CA SER A 231 -8.83 -15.08 1.16
C SER A 231 -7.98 -15.35 2.41
N PHE A 232 -7.43 -14.32 3.05
CA PHE A 232 -6.61 -14.49 4.25
C PHE A 232 -7.46 -14.79 5.50
N ALA A 233 -7.07 -15.84 6.22
CA ALA A 233 -7.57 -16.21 7.54
C ALA A 233 -6.57 -15.79 8.62
N LEU A 234 -7.07 -15.33 9.78
CA LEU A 234 -6.23 -14.93 10.90
C LEU A 234 -5.68 -16.18 11.59
N THR A 235 -4.38 -16.21 11.87
CA THR A 235 -3.74 -17.28 12.64
C THR A 235 -3.38 -16.82 14.05
N SER A 236 -2.79 -15.63 14.18
CA SER A 236 -2.41 -15.07 15.47
C SER A 236 -2.35 -13.55 15.42
N ALA A 237 -2.62 -12.90 16.54
CA ALA A 237 -2.47 -11.46 16.70
C ALA A 237 -1.88 -11.12 18.07
N SER A 238 -0.98 -10.15 18.09
CA SER A 238 -0.42 -9.49 19.27
C SER A 238 -0.18 -8.01 18.98
N ASP A 239 0.25 -7.25 19.98
CA ASP A 239 0.57 -5.82 19.83
C ASP A 239 1.69 -5.56 18.82
N SER A 240 2.60 -6.52 18.61
CA SER A 240 3.75 -6.39 17.71
C SER A 240 3.62 -7.17 16.40
N LYS A 241 2.74 -8.17 16.31
CA LYS A 241 2.62 -9.02 15.12
C LYS A 241 1.21 -9.54 14.90
N VAL A 242 0.75 -9.42 13.66
CA VAL A 242 -0.37 -10.20 13.12
C VAL A 242 0.14 -11.18 12.08
N THR A 243 -0.34 -12.41 12.14
CA THR A 243 -0.06 -13.45 11.14
C THR A 243 -1.37 -13.94 10.55
N ALA A 244 -1.46 -13.94 9.23
CA ALA A 244 -2.60 -14.45 8.47
C ALA A 244 -2.13 -15.40 7.36
N VAL A 245 -2.97 -16.35 6.98
CA VAL A 245 -2.65 -17.38 5.97
C VAL A 245 -3.70 -17.44 4.88
N SER A 246 -3.26 -17.73 3.66
CA SER A 246 -4.10 -18.01 2.50
C SER A 246 -3.38 -19.05 1.64
N GLY A 247 -3.94 -20.27 1.54
CA GLY A 247 -3.26 -21.42 0.94
C GLY A 247 -1.88 -21.67 1.56
N SER A 248 -0.84 -21.77 0.72
CA SER A 248 0.56 -21.96 1.15
C SER A 248 1.29 -20.65 1.50
N THR A 249 0.60 -19.50 1.48
CA THR A 249 1.18 -18.20 1.78
C THR A 249 0.76 -17.71 3.15
N GLN A 250 1.75 -17.35 3.96
CA GLN A 250 1.57 -16.63 5.22
C GLN A 250 2.01 -15.18 5.03
N LEU A 251 1.25 -14.23 5.56
CA LEU A 251 1.63 -12.83 5.66
C LEU A 251 1.77 -12.45 7.13
N ASN A 252 2.93 -11.93 7.49
CA ASN A 252 3.19 -11.34 8.81
C ASN A 252 3.19 -9.82 8.68
N VAL A 253 2.37 -9.15 9.48
CA VAL A 253 2.34 -7.69 9.61
C VAL A 253 2.92 -7.33 10.96
N LEU A 254 4.09 -6.72 10.97
CA LEU A 254 4.81 -6.33 12.19
C LEU A 254 4.63 -4.85 12.46
N GLN A 255 4.46 -4.49 13.73
CA GLN A 255 4.68 -3.15 14.26
C GLN A 255 6.01 -3.20 15.02
N VAL A 256 7.01 -2.49 14.52
CA VAL A 256 8.36 -2.53 15.09
C VAL A 256 8.60 -1.23 15.87
N PRO A 257 8.79 -1.28 17.20
CA PRO A 257 9.06 -0.07 17.98
C PRO A 257 10.41 0.53 17.58
N LEU A 258 10.50 1.85 17.44
CA LEU A 258 11.79 2.52 17.23
C LEU A 258 12.61 2.51 18.55
N PRO A 259 13.93 2.78 18.52
CA PRO A 259 14.74 2.78 19.74
C PRO A 259 14.17 3.72 20.80
N GLY A 260 13.94 3.20 22.01
CA GLY A 260 13.33 3.93 23.12
C GLY A 260 11.80 3.98 23.11
N GLU A 261 11.13 3.41 22.11
CA GLU A 261 9.67 3.31 22.06
C GLU A 261 9.18 1.97 22.63
N HIS A 262 7.99 2.00 23.24
CA HIS A 262 7.25 0.83 23.67
C HIS A 262 5.90 0.77 22.97
N LEU A 263 5.50 -0.42 22.53
CA LEU A 263 4.16 -0.62 21.97
C LEU A 263 3.15 -0.72 23.11
N ALA A 264 2.14 0.15 23.08
CA ALA A 264 1.05 0.11 24.04
C ALA A 264 0.20 -1.15 23.84
N ARG A 265 -0.38 -1.68 24.91
CA ARG A 265 -1.36 -2.76 24.80
C ARG A 265 -2.51 -2.34 23.89
N GLY A 266 -2.88 -3.19 22.95
CA GLY A 266 -3.91 -2.91 21.94
C GLY A 266 -3.47 -1.94 20.85
N SER A 267 -2.17 -1.60 20.74
CA SER A 267 -1.66 -0.76 19.66
C SER A 267 -1.77 -1.44 18.30
N GLN A 268 -1.97 -2.75 18.25
CA GLN A 268 -2.24 -3.47 17.02
C GLN A 268 -3.50 -4.32 17.19
N LYS A 269 -4.42 -4.20 16.23
CA LYS A 269 -5.71 -4.88 16.24
C LYS A 269 -6.06 -5.43 14.88
N VAL A 270 -6.93 -6.44 14.87
CA VAL A 270 -7.48 -7.04 13.66
C VAL A 270 -8.98 -6.81 13.65
N VAL A 271 -9.50 -6.33 12.53
CA VAL A 271 -10.94 -6.12 12.32
C VAL A 271 -11.37 -6.87 11.07
N ARG A 272 -12.54 -7.50 11.11
CA ARG A 272 -13.18 -8.15 9.96
C ARG A 272 -14.67 -7.81 9.98
N GLY A 273 -15.16 -7.17 8.91
CA GLY A 273 -16.59 -6.97 8.72
C GLY A 273 -17.29 -6.03 9.71
N ALA A 274 -16.58 -5.10 10.37
CA ALA A 274 -17.20 -4.15 11.29
C ALA A 274 -18.08 -3.15 10.52
N LYS A 275 -19.23 -2.76 11.10
CA LYS A 275 -20.18 -1.80 10.50
C LYS A 275 -20.27 -0.46 11.25
N SER A 276 -19.75 -0.39 12.48
CA SER A 276 -19.77 0.81 13.32
C SER A 276 -18.46 0.96 14.12
N PRO A 277 -17.50 1.78 13.65
CA PRO A 277 -17.41 2.28 12.27
C PRO A 277 -17.18 1.13 11.28
N TYR A 278 -17.41 1.38 9.98
CA TYR A 278 -17.06 0.42 8.94
C TYR A 278 -15.55 0.15 8.94
N GLN A 279 -15.16 -1.12 8.86
CA GLN A 279 -13.77 -1.57 8.67
C GLN A 279 -13.71 -3.07 8.34
N GLY A 280 -12.70 -3.49 7.59
CA GLY A 280 -12.48 -4.90 7.23
C GLY A 280 -13.45 -5.40 6.17
N TRP A 281 -13.63 -4.63 5.10
CA TRP A 281 -14.44 -4.98 3.93
C TRP A 281 -13.66 -4.74 2.63
N VAL A 282 -14.01 -5.47 1.59
CA VAL A 282 -13.49 -5.29 0.22
C VAL A 282 -14.65 -5.42 -0.77
N SER A 283 -14.65 -4.58 -1.79
CA SER A 283 -15.62 -4.56 -2.88
C SER A 283 -14.92 -4.63 -4.22
N THR A 284 -14.86 -5.84 -4.78
CA THR A 284 -14.18 -6.13 -6.05
C THR A 284 -15.07 -5.92 -7.28
N ALA A 285 -16.39 -5.84 -7.09
CA ALA A 285 -17.38 -5.73 -8.15
C ALA A 285 -18.60 -4.91 -7.70
N GLN A 286 -19.40 -4.47 -8.67
CA GLN A 286 -20.60 -3.68 -8.41
C GLN A 286 -21.56 -4.42 -7.47
N ASN A 287 -22.09 -3.70 -6.48
CA ASN A 287 -23.02 -4.20 -5.47
C ASN A 287 -22.53 -5.41 -4.68
N ARG A 288 -21.22 -5.71 -4.73
CA ARG A 288 -20.59 -6.80 -4.00
C ARG A 288 -19.64 -6.25 -2.96
N LYS A 289 -19.83 -6.65 -1.71
CA LYS A 289 -18.86 -6.45 -0.64
C LYS A 289 -18.69 -7.73 0.15
N VAL A 290 -17.46 -8.03 0.53
CA VAL A 290 -17.10 -9.19 1.33
C VAL A 290 -16.27 -8.74 2.52
N THR A 291 -16.31 -9.49 3.61
CA THR A 291 -15.48 -9.19 4.78
C THR A 291 -14.03 -9.59 4.51
N ALA A 292 -13.08 -8.78 4.95
CA ALA A 292 -11.65 -9.04 4.84
C ALA A 292 -10.93 -8.67 6.15
N LEU A 293 -9.70 -9.16 6.35
CA LEU A 293 -8.90 -8.73 7.48
C LEU A 293 -8.35 -7.32 7.24
N ALA A 294 -8.59 -6.43 8.19
CA ALA A 294 -7.91 -5.15 8.30
C ALA A 294 -7.08 -5.12 9.59
N VAL A 295 -5.76 -4.95 9.46
CA VAL A 295 -4.83 -4.79 10.59
C VAL A 295 -4.65 -3.30 10.85
N GLY A 296 -5.08 -2.84 12.02
CA GLY A 296 -4.90 -1.47 12.49
C GLY A 296 -3.71 -1.37 13.43
N GLN A 297 -2.77 -0.47 13.14
CA GLN A 297 -1.61 -0.16 13.99
C GLN A 297 -1.70 1.30 14.45
N THR A 298 -1.68 1.49 15.76
CA THR A 298 -1.82 2.79 16.41
C THR A 298 -0.48 3.25 16.98
N THR A 299 -0.20 4.55 16.84
CA THR A 299 0.97 5.20 17.44
C THR A 299 0.61 6.58 17.97
N THR A 300 1.29 7.01 19.02
CA THR A 300 1.29 8.41 19.50
C THR A 300 2.51 9.19 19.00
N GLY A 301 3.57 8.50 18.57
CA GLY A 301 4.80 9.09 18.06
C GLY A 301 4.59 9.85 16.75
N SER A 302 5.60 10.65 16.39
CA SER A 302 5.67 11.31 15.07
C SER A 302 6.23 10.39 13.98
N ARG A 303 6.69 9.19 14.35
CA ARG A 303 7.24 8.16 13.48
C ARG A 303 6.60 6.81 13.82
N SER A 304 6.47 5.93 12.84
CA SER A 304 6.12 4.53 13.08
C SER A 304 6.70 3.63 11.99
N LEU A 305 7.17 2.45 12.39
CA LEU A 305 7.77 1.47 11.51
C LEU A 305 6.88 0.22 11.42
N SER A 306 6.54 -0.17 10.20
CA SER A 306 5.85 -1.43 9.90
C SER A 306 6.72 -2.28 9.00
N VAL A 307 6.72 -3.59 9.21
CA VAL A 307 7.40 -4.54 8.33
C VAL A 307 6.40 -5.62 7.94
N LEU A 308 6.17 -5.79 6.65
CA LEU A 308 5.29 -6.83 6.12
C LEU A 308 6.14 -7.89 5.43
N VAL A 309 5.93 -9.15 5.82
CA VAL A 309 6.76 -10.29 5.38
C VAL A 309 5.86 -11.43 4.91
N PRO A 310 5.76 -11.66 3.59
CA PRO A 310 5.16 -12.86 3.06
C PRO A 310 6.15 -14.03 3.14
N GLY A 311 5.65 -15.23 3.35
CA GLY A 311 6.46 -16.42 3.49
C GLY A 311 5.65 -17.69 3.33
N ALA A 312 6.30 -18.84 3.54
CA ALA A 312 5.60 -20.11 3.66
C ALA A 312 4.84 -20.18 4.99
N VAL A 313 3.76 -20.95 5.04
CA VAL A 313 3.06 -21.25 6.30
C VAL A 313 4.01 -21.91 7.30
N GLY A 314 3.98 -21.46 8.55
CA GLY A 314 4.84 -21.94 9.63
C GLY A 314 6.23 -21.29 9.66
N GLN A 315 6.58 -20.46 8.66
CA GLN A 315 7.86 -19.77 8.65
C GLN A 315 7.93 -18.74 9.78
N ARG A 316 8.93 -18.87 10.65
CA ARG A 316 9.15 -17.93 11.77
C ARG A 316 9.60 -16.58 11.23
N VAL A 317 8.91 -15.52 11.67
CA VAL A 317 9.22 -14.14 11.29
C VAL A 317 9.24 -13.23 12.51
N TRP A 318 10.25 -12.37 12.56
CA TRP A 318 10.36 -11.25 13.50
C TRP A 318 11.29 -10.18 12.93
N ALA A 319 11.21 -8.96 13.47
CA ALA A 319 12.10 -7.87 13.10
C ALA A 319 12.44 -7.03 14.33
N GLN A 320 13.60 -6.39 14.29
CA GLN A 320 14.06 -5.43 15.29
C GLN A 320 14.75 -4.26 14.61
N VAL A 321 14.85 -3.14 15.31
CA VAL A 321 15.56 -1.95 14.83
C VAL A 321 16.58 -1.50 15.86
N LYS A 322 17.75 -1.07 15.40
CA LYS A 322 18.82 -0.54 16.25
C LYS A 322 19.59 0.60 15.61
N PRO A 323 20.16 1.54 16.39
CA PRO A 323 21.08 2.54 15.87
C PRO A 323 22.37 1.90 15.36
N VAL A 324 22.88 2.35 14.21
CA VAL A 324 24.16 1.93 13.62
C VAL A 324 24.75 3.12 12.85
N GLY A 325 25.87 3.69 13.30
CA GLY A 325 26.62 4.71 12.55
C GLY A 325 25.81 5.95 12.14
N GLY A 326 24.91 6.46 13.00
CA GLY A 326 24.03 7.59 12.68
C GLY A 326 22.76 7.24 11.88
N HIS A 327 22.59 5.97 11.53
CA HIS A 327 21.39 5.41 10.89
C HIS A 327 20.61 4.54 11.87
N LEU A 328 19.39 4.17 11.50
CA LEU A 328 18.73 2.99 12.08
C LEU A 328 18.89 1.83 11.12
N ARG A 329 19.12 0.62 11.64
CA ARG A 329 19.11 -0.61 10.87
C ARG A 329 17.98 -1.50 11.33
N VAL A 330 17.10 -1.86 10.41
CA VAL A 330 16.02 -2.82 10.58
C VAL A 330 16.55 -4.20 10.18
N ASP A 331 16.71 -5.08 11.17
CA ASP A 331 17.08 -6.48 10.99
C ASP A 331 15.78 -7.31 10.90
N ILE A 332 15.52 -7.94 9.77
CA ILE A 332 14.32 -8.74 9.48
C ILE A 332 14.72 -10.20 9.36
N TYR A 333 14.14 -11.07 10.17
CA TYR A 333 14.45 -12.49 10.20
C TYR A 333 13.28 -13.29 9.63
N VAL A 334 13.57 -14.14 8.65
CA VAL A 334 12.60 -14.99 7.95
C VAL A 334 13.17 -16.41 7.90
N GLY A 335 12.71 -17.28 8.80
CA GLY A 335 13.38 -18.55 9.05
C GLY A 335 14.82 -18.33 9.55
N SER A 336 15.79 -18.95 8.87
CA SER A 336 17.23 -18.77 9.13
C SER A 336 17.83 -17.56 8.39
N THR A 337 17.11 -16.94 7.46
CA THR A 337 17.62 -15.84 6.66
C THR A 337 17.42 -14.50 7.35
N LYS A 338 18.43 -13.64 7.28
CA LYS A 338 18.39 -12.26 7.75
C LYS A 338 18.47 -11.29 6.58
N TYR A 339 17.58 -10.30 6.57
CA TYR A 339 17.63 -9.13 5.70
C TYR A 339 17.88 -7.88 6.52
N CYS A 340 18.60 -6.91 5.95
CA CYS A 340 18.91 -5.63 6.59
C CYS A 340 18.38 -4.49 5.71
N VAL A 341 17.69 -3.54 6.32
CA VAL A 341 17.28 -2.27 5.67
C VAL A 341 17.69 -1.13 6.58
N TYR A 342 18.41 -0.15 6.04
CA TYR A 342 18.83 1.04 6.74
C TYR A 342 17.80 2.16 6.57
N ILE A 343 17.65 2.98 7.61
CA ILE A 343 16.88 4.21 7.64
C ILE A 343 17.86 5.34 7.90
N SER A 344 18.03 6.25 6.94
CA SER A 344 18.83 7.46 7.15
C SER A 344 18.18 8.43 8.13
N ALA A 345 18.94 9.42 8.62
CA ALA A 345 18.38 10.51 9.43
C ALA A 345 17.23 11.24 8.72
N GLY A 346 17.35 11.45 7.40
CA GLY A 346 16.29 12.00 6.54
C GLY A 346 15.16 11.02 6.20
N GLY A 347 15.18 9.80 6.74
CA GLY A 347 14.15 8.78 6.57
C GLY A 347 14.16 8.04 5.22
N SER A 348 15.25 8.12 4.45
CA SER A 348 15.42 7.25 3.27
C SER A 348 15.55 5.82 3.74
N LEU A 349 14.92 4.88 3.03
CA LEU A 349 15.10 3.45 3.24
C LEU A 349 15.98 2.89 2.12
N TYR A 350 16.99 2.09 2.47
CA TYR A 350 17.93 1.50 1.52
C TYR A 350 18.59 0.26 2.11
N ARG A 351 19.34 -0.48 1.28
CA ARG A 351 20.09 -1.66 1.70
C ARG A 351 21.56 -1.52 1.32
#